data_AF-A0A369A110-F1
#
_entry.id   AF-A0A369A110-F1
#
_cell.length_a   1.000
_cell.length_b   1.000
_cell.length_c   1.000
_cell.angle_alpha   90.00
_cell.angle_beta   90.00
_cell.angle_gamma   90.00
#
_symmetry.space_group_name_H-M   'P 1'
#
loop_
_entity.id
_entity.type
_entity.pdbx_description
1 polymer ?
#
loop_
_entity_poly.entity_id
_entity_poly.type
_entity_poly.pdbx_seq_one_letter_code
_entity_poly.pdbx_strand_id
1 'polypeptide(L)'
;MKKIYTLGLALCIAFTAFGQQRKTGKTTYKNHQNLTQHFKSTGAEAVNDTLSANVLPGCNLGPTLLQSTNGGFVAGTNGYGDVEKAQRIQTNTLGTIHSVLVAFGAKKIVGTADNINAIIYNVNATSGSPSGTGVATSEAVSVSNIDTSGQFTRFSFATPVSYSGDFFASIVVSGGTINDTVGILHTGGNCGGGSAWERWDTGQWYAFNDPNSWGPNTDIVLYIFVEVEKSGNIGLDNAFLLDRNSVKVFPNPAHDLITVSYKLAQGTKALFTIHDLTGRTVLSEELSAAYNGLNAKNIRIGHLPAGVFTYTLKTATQSISGKLVIR
;
A
#
# COMPACT_ATOMS: atom_id res chain seq x y z
N MET A 1 36.87 70.10 -26.80
CA MET A 1 36.96 69.48 -25.46
C MET A 1 35.58 69.48 -24.81
N LYS A 2 35.01 68.28 -24.59
CA LYS A 2 34.15 67.86 -23.46
C LYS A 2 33.30 66.68 -23.94
N LYS A 3 33.77 65.47 -23.60
CA LYS A 3 33.04 64.21 -23.75
C LYS A 3 32.02 64.15 -22.61
N ILE A 4 30.75 63.97 -22.93
CA ILE A 4 29.71 63.63 -21.94
C ILE A 4 29.40 62.16 -22.18
N TYR A 5 29.82 61.32 -21.23
CA TYR A 5 29.47 59.91 -21.17
C TYR A 5 28.13 59.78 -20.45
N THR A 6 27.07 59.48 -21.18
CA THR A 6 25.79 59.05 -20.60
C THR A 6 25.92 57.59 -20.18
N LEU A 7 26.19 57.36 -18.91
CA LEU A 7 26.18 56.03 -18.29
C LEU A 7 24.71 55.61 -18.12
N GLY A 8 24.22 54.75 -19.00
CA GLY A 8 22.90 54.13 -18.87
C GLY A 8 22.93 53.11 -17.73
N LEU A 9 22.32 53.45 -16.59
CA LEU A 9 22.13 52.51 -15.50
C LEU A 9 20.98 51.56 -15.89
N ALA A 10 21.32 50.39 -16.42
CA ALA A 10 20.37 49.31 -16.63
C ALA A 10 19.93 48.76 -15.26
N LEU A 11 18.74 49.15 -14.83
CA LEU A 11 18.11 48.62 -13.63
C LEU A 11 17.63 47.19 -13.95
N CYS A 12 18.49 46.19 -13.73
CA CYS A 12 18.10 44.79 -13.71
C CYS A 12 17.20 44.54 -12.49
N ILE A 13 15.89 44.77 -12.65
CA ILE A 13 14.89 44.26 -11.72
C ILE A 13 14.90 42.73 -11.90
N ALA A 14 15.65 42.05 -11.04
CA ALA A 14 15.50 40.62 -10.86
C ALA A 14 14.07 40.39 -10.33
N PHE A 15 13.14 40.06 -11.22
CA PHE A 15 11.89 39.44 -10.84
C PHE A 15 12.24 38.06 -10.26
N THR A 16 12.56 38.00 -8.97
CA THR A 16 12.38 36.77 -8.23
C THR A 16 10.87 36.53 -8.22
N ALA A 17 10.40 35.67 -9.11
CA ALA A 17 9.08 35.10 -9.03
C ALA A 17 9.02 34.33 -7.70
N PHE A 18 8.63 35.02 -6.62
CA PHE A 18 8.18 34.35 -5.42
C PHE A 18 6.94 33.57 -5.84
N GLY A 19 7.11 32.26 -6.05
CA GLY A 19 5.98 31.37 -6.23
C GLY A 19 5.01 31.62 -5.08
N GLN A 20 3.78 31.98 -5.39
CA GLN A 20 2.77 32.23 -4.38
C GLN A 20 2.56 30.95 -3.56
N GLN A 21 2.89 30.99 -2.27
CA GLN A 21 2.68 29.88 -1.36
C GLN A 21 1.20 29.44 -1.42
N ARG A 22 0.96 28.14 -1.56
CA ARG A 22 -0.39 27.57 -1.61
C ARG A 22 -1.05 27.70 -0.24
N LYS A 23 -2.33 28.07 -0.22
CA LYS A 23 -3.04 28.36 1.02
C LYS A 23 -4.19 27.39 1.25
N THR A 24 -4.12 26.70 2.38
CA THR A 24 -5.17 25.80 2.86
C THR A 24 -6.41 26.58 3.29
N GLY A 25 -7.58 25.97 3.10
CA GLY A 25 -8.89 26.52 3.40
C GLY A 25 -9.61 25.71 4.48
N LYS A 26 -10.93 25.59 4.35
CA LYS A 26 -11.76 24.91 5.35
C LYS A 26 -11.42 23.42 5.44
N THR A 27 -11.32 22.93 6.67
CA THR A 27 -11.20 21.50 6.99
C THR A 27 -12.60 20.89 7.17
N THR A 28 -12.82 19.72 6.59
CA THR A 28 -14.05 18.93 6.75
C THR A 28 -13.69 17.52 7.22
N TYR A 29 -14.16 17.15 8.42
CA TYR A 29 -14.01 15.79 8.94
C TYR A 29 -15.09 14.87 8.38
N LYS A 30 -14.72 13.64 8.04
CA LYS A 30 -15.62 12.62 7.49
C LYS A 30 -15.78 11.47 8.48
N ASN A 31 -17.02 11.07 8.71
CA ASN A 31 -17.33 9.99 9.65
C ASN A 31 -17.27 8.62 8.95
N HIS A 32 -16.06 8.17 8.65
CA HIS A 32 -15.80 6.83 8.09
C HIS A 32 -14.94 6.01 9.06
N GLN A 33 -15.55 5.54 10.16
CA GLN A 33 -14.85 4.85 11.25
C GLN A 33 -14.04 3.64 10.76
N ASN A 34 -14.54 2.91 9.75
CA ASN A 34 -13.86 1.75 9.17
C ASN A 34 -12.49 2.11 8.57
N LEU A 35 -12.37 3.27 7.90
CA LEU A 35 -11.11 3.72 7.29
C LEU A 35 -10.01 3.90 8.35
N THR A 36 -10.34 4.38 9.54
CA THR A 36 -9.36 4.63 10.61
C THR A 36 -8.71 3.36 11.15
N GLN A 37 -9.35 2.20 10.98
CA GLN A 37 -8.85 0.92 11.46
C GLN A 37 -7.74 0.37 10.55
N HIS A 38 -7.71 0.75 9.26
CA HIS A 38 -6.74 0.22 8.30
C HIS A 38 -5.30 0.64 8.57
N PHE A 39 -5.07 1.82 9.15
CA PHE A 39 -3.73 2.23 9.62
C PHE A 39 -3.33 1.55 10.95
N LYS A 40 -4.29 0.96 11.68
CA LYS A 40 -4.06 0.27 12.96
C LYS A 40 -3.90 -1.24 12.80
N SER A 41 -4.33 -1.80 11.67
CA SER A 41 -4.39 -3.25 11.41
C SER A 41 -3.21 -3.78 10.59
N THR A 42 -2.22 -2.96 10.25
CA THR A 42 -1.01 -3.36 9.53
C THR A 42 -0.09 -4.19 10.44
N GLY A 43 -0.36 -5.49 10.53
CA GLY A 43 0.40 -6.41 11.37
C GLY A 43 0.03 -7.90 11.26
N ALA A 44 -0.76 -8.31 10.27
CA ALA A 44 -1.09 -9.71 10.06
C ALA A 44 -0.54 -10.18 8.71
N GLU A 45 0.53 -10.97 8.75
CA GLU A 45 1.23 -11.50 7.58
C GLU A 45 0.33 -12.41 6.74
N ALA A 46 -0.16 -11.88 5.61
CA ALA A 46 -0.84 -12.61 4.55
C ALA A 46 -0.08 -12.46 3.23
N VAL A 47 -0.18 -13.47 2.36
CA VAL A 47 0.47 -13.51 1.03
C VAL A 47 -0.05 -12.40 0.11
N ASN A 48 -1.32 -12.02 0.28
CA ASN A 48 -1.86 -10.75 -0.20
C ASN A 48 -1.89 -9.80 1.00
N ASP A 49 -1.07 -8.75 0.95
CA ASP A 49 -0.97 -7.76 2.00
C ASP A 49 -1.38 -6.40 1.45
N THR A 50 -1.82 -5.51 2.33
CA THR A 50 -2.08 -4.13 1.98
C THR A 50 -1.02 -3.27 2.65
N LEU A 51 -0.13 -2.70 1.85
CA LEU A 51 0.81 -1.71 2.34
C LEU A 51 0.14 -0.35 2.47
N SER A 52 0.56 0.39 3.49
CA SER A 52 0.16 1.78 3.71
C SER A 52 1.36 2.57 4.19
N ALA A 53 1.24 3.90 4.18
CA ALA A 53 2.27 4.74 4.75
C ALA A 53 2.35 4.61 6.27
N ASN A 54 3.54 4.81 6.81
CA ASN A 54 3.71 4.97 8.24
C ASN A 54 3.04 6.25 8.72
N VAL A 55 2.50 6.19 9.93
CA VAL A 55 1.85 7.34 10.57
C VAL A 55 2.62 7.69 11.85
N LEU A 56 2.90 8.98 12.05
CA LEU A 56 3.59 9.46 13.24
C LEU A 56 2.75 9.26 14.53
N PRO A 57 3.40 8.98 15.68
CA PRO A 57 2.70 8.87 16.97
C PRO A 57 1.87 10.13 17.29
N GLY A 58 0.66 9.92 17.81
CA GLY A 58 -0.26 11.02 18.14
C GLY A 58 -1.04 11.59 16.96
N CYS A 59 -0.88 11.03 15.75
CA CYS A 59 -1.66 11.45 14.59
C CYS A 59 -3.17 11.29 14.78
N ASN A 60 -3.92 12.28 14.32
CA ASN A 60 -5.36 12.16 14.14
C ASN A 60 -5.68 11.42 12.85
N LEU A 61 -6.02 10.13 13.00
CA LEU A 61 -6.44 9.25 11.91
C LEU A 61 -7.90 9.49 11.44
N GLY A 62 -8.56 10.58 11.84
CA GLY A 62 -9.88 10.92 11.32
C GLY A 62 -9.82 11.27 9.84
N PRO A 63 -10.55 10.60 8.93
CA PRO A 63 -10.52 10.91 7.51
C PRO A 63 -11.01 12.33 7.29
N THR A 64 -10.21 13.12 6.59
CA THR A 64 -10.35 14.57 6.48
C THR A 64 -10.25 14.99 5.01
N LEU A 65 -11.00 16.03 4.66
CA LEU A 65 -10.79 16.81 3.44
C LEU A 65 -10.37 18.23 3.82
N LEU A 66 -9.22 18.66 3.31
CA LEU A 66 -8.76 20.04 3.41
C LEU A 66 -8.98 20.75 2.08
N GLN A 67 -9.76 21.83 2.10
CA GLN A 67 -10.00 22.64 0.89
C GLN A 67 -8.78 23.50 0.54
N SER A 68 -8.64 23.83 -0.74
CA SER A 68 -7.77 24.92 -1.19
C SER A 68 -8.54 26.24 -1.15
N THR A 69 -7.88 27.34 -0.75
CA THR A 69 -8.48 28.68 -0.87
C THR A 69 -8.70 29.12 -2.32
N ASN A 70 -7.98 28.50 -3.27
CA ASN A 70 -8.13 28.75 -4.70
C ASN A 70 -9.12 27.78 -5.37
N GLY A 71 -10.01 27.15 -4.59
CA GLY A 71 -10.98 26.18 -5.08
C GLY A 71 -10.45 24.74 -5.13
N GLY A 72 -11.34 23.77 -4.92
CA GLY A 72 -11.01 22.34 -4.85
C GLY A 72 -10.37 21.92 -3.53
N PHE A 73 -9.46 20.96 -3.58
CA PHE A 73 -8.88 20.29 -2.41
C PHE A 73 -7.36 20.30 -2.40
N VAL A 74 -6.77 20.37 -1.21
CA VAL A 74 -5.32 20.24 -1.00
C VAL A 74 -4.85 18.90 -1.57
N ALA A 75 -5.44 17.79 -1.09
CA ALA A 75 -5.28 16.46 -1.69
C ALA A 75 -6.39 16.19 -2.71
N GLY A 76 -6.24 16.69 -3.93
CA GLY A 76 -7.18 16.47 -5.02
C GLY A 76 -7.01 17.50 -6.13
N THR A 77 -8.01 17.61 -6.99
CA THR A 77 -8.11 18.68 -7.99
C THR A 77 -8.26 20.03 -7.28
N ASN A 78 -7.52 21.05 -7.73
CA ASN A 78 -7.62 22.40 -7.17
C ASN A 78 -7.30 23.50 -8.18
N GLY A 79 -7.59 24.75 -7.82
CA GLY A 79 -7.34 25.89 -8.71
C GLY A 79 -5.87 26.33 -8.82
N TYR A 80 -4.93 25.67 -8.14
CA TYR A 80 -3.50 25.89 -8.35
C TYR A 80 -2.93 25.05 -9.51
N GLY A 81 -3.73 24.19 -10.13
CA GLY A 81 -3.33 23.42 -11.31
C GLY A 81 -2.50 22.18 -10.99
N ASP A 82 -2.43 21.74 -9.73
CA ASP A 82 -1.66 20.56 -9.35
C ASP A 82 -2.23 19.30 -10.01
N VAL A 83 -1.39 18.56 -10.74
CA VAL A 83 -1.82 17.48 -11.63
C VAL A 83 -1.89 16.11 -10.96
N GLU A 84 -1.14 15.89 -9.88
CA GLU A 84 -0.95 14.54 -9.32
C GLU A 84 -0.69 14.57 -7.82
N LYS A 85 -1.28 13.63 -7.07
CA LYS A 85 -1.08 13.48 -5.61
C LYS A 85 -0.51 12.09 -5.31
N ALA A 86 0.55 12.02 -4.51
CA ALA A 86 1.32 10.81 -4.25
C ALA A 86 1.54 10.57 -2.76
N GLN A 87 1.58 9.29 -2.38
CA GLN A 87 1.92 8.83 -1.05
C GLN A 87 3.13 7.92 -1.12
N ARG A 88 4.17 8.22 -0.33
CA ARG A 88 5.30 7.31 -0.13
C ARG A 88 4.82 6.11 0.68
N ILE A 89 5.11 4.92 0.17
CA ILE A 89 4.92 3.65 0.85
C ILE A 89 6.31 3.16 1.25
N GLN A 90 6.56 3.14 2.55
CA GLN A 90 7.83 2.68 3.10
C GLN A 90 7.77 1.17 3.28
N THR A 91 8.75 0.47 2.71
CA THR A 91 8.84 -0.98 2.85
C THR A 91 10.28 -1.46 2.66
N ASN A 92 10.65 -2.47 3.43
CA ASN A 92 11.91 -3.20 3.31
C ASN A 92 11.72 -4.59 2.68
N THR A 93 10.52 -4.85 2.14
CA THR A 93 10.21 -6.09 1.43
C THR A 93 10.31 -5.88 -0.07
N LEU A 94 10.50 -6.98 -0.79
CA LEU A 94 10.32 -7.03 -2.23
C LEU A 94 9.00 -7.75 -2.55
N GLY A 95 8.44 -7.48 -3.73
CA GLY A 95 7.14 -8.00 -4.10
C GLY A 95 6.63 -7.47 -5.42
N THR A 96 5.35 -7.74 -5.68
CA THR A 96 4.61 -7.16 -6.81
C THR A 96 3.38 -6.41 -6.32
N ILE A 97 3.05 -5.32 -6.99
CA ILE A 97 1.88 -4.48 -6.75
C ILE A 97 0.80 -4.88 -7.75
N HIS A 98 -0.39 -5.16 -7.26
CA HIS A 98 -1.55 -5.54 -8.07
C HIS A 98 -2.54 -4.40 -8.24
N SER A 99 -2.70 -3.55 -7.22
CA SER A 99 -3.59 -2.40 -7.29
C SER A 99 -3.23 -1.29 -6.29
N VAL A 100 -3.72 -0.08 -6.58
CA VAL A 100 -3.78 1.02 -5.61
C VAL A 100 -5.22 1.18 -5.14
N LEU A 101 -5.42 1.25 -3.83
CA LEU A 101 -6.69 1.48 -3.16
C LEU A 101 -6.73 2.91 -2.63
N VAL A 102 -7.74 3.69 -3.02
CA VAL A 102 -7.85 5.10 -2.66
C VAL A 102 -9.20 5.42 -2.06
N ALA A 103 -9.23 6.05 -0.89
CA ALA A 103 -10.47 6.55 -0.31
C ALA A 103 -10.69 8.01 -0.74
N PHE A 104 -11.78 8.26 -1.45
CA PHE A 104 -12.19 9.61 -1.85
C PHE A 104 -13.28 10.14 -0.93
N GLY A 105 -13.28 11.45 -0.69
CA GLY A 105 -14.27 12.12 0.16
C GLY A 105 -15.21 13.05 -0.62
N ALA A 106 -14.88 13.34 -1.86
CA ALA A 106 -15.62 14.24 -2.72
C ALA A 106 -15.37 13.92 -4.20
N LYS A 107 -16.41 14.08 -5.01
CA LYS A 107 -16.32 14.11 -6.46
C LYS A 107 -17.35 15.06 -7.06
N LYS A 108 -17.06 15.62 -8.22
CA LYS A 108 -18.00 16.38 -9.04
C LYS A 108 -17.65 16.19 -10.52
N ILE A 109 -18.64 15.78 -11.30
CA ILE A 109 -18.49 15.58 -12.75
C ILE A 109 -18.87 16.87 -13.49
N VAL A 110 -18.11 17.24 -14.50
CA VAL A 110 -18.35 18.39 -15.38
C VAL A 110 -18.60 17.89 -16.81
N GLY A 111 -19.88 17.78 -17.18
CA GLY A 111 -20.26 17.22 -18.48
C GLY A 111 -20.14 15.70 -18.47
N THR A 112 -19.10 15.16 -19.10
CA THR A 112 -18.84 13.71 -19.17
C THR A 112 -17.76 13.34 -18.17
N ALA A 113 -17.95 12.22 -17.46
CA ALA A 113 -16.99 11.77 -16.46
C ALA A 113 -15.63 11.47 -17.09
N ASP A 114 -14.59 12.10 -16.55
CA ASP A 114 -13.22 11.84 -16.91
C ASP A 114 -12.73 10.51 -16.35
N ASN A 115 -11.63 10.03 -16.92
CA ASN A 115 -10.89 8.89 -16.42
C ASN A 115 -9.63 9.36 -15.70
N ILE A 116 -9.37 8.76 -14.54
CA ILE A 116 -8.14 8.97 -13.78
C ILE A 116 -7.40 7.65 -13.57
N ASN A 117 -6.09 7.73 -13.37
CA ASN A 117 -5.21 6.57 -13.21
C ASN A 117 -4.37 6.70 -11.95
N ALA A 118 -3.93 5.55 -11.44
CA ALA A 118 -2.84 5.48 -10.49
C ALA A 118 -1.50 5.28 -11.21
N ILE A 119 -0.42 5.84 -10.66
CA ILE A 119 0.94 5.65 -11.18
C ILE A 119 1.86 5.23 -10.03
N ILE A 120 2.74 4.27 -10.30
CA ILE A 120 3.81 3.88 -9.37
C ILE A 120 5.11 4.58 -9.78
N TYR A 121 5.81 5.16 -8.81
CA TYR A 121 7.15 5.72 -9.03
C TYR A 121 8.17 5.11 -8.08
N ASN A 122 9.39 4.95 -8.57
CA ASN A 122 10.55 4.78 -7.70
C ASN A 122 10.82 6.08 -6.93
N VAL A 123 11.47 5.95 -5.76
CA VAL A 123 11.99 7.10 -5.01
C VAL A 123 13.25 7.62 -5.69
N ASN A 124 13.33 8.94 -5.90
CA ASN A 124 14.54 9.60 -6.33
C ASN A 124 15.58 9.56 -5.19
N ALA A 125 16.73 8.93 -5.43
CA ALA A 125 17.75 8.73 -4.40
C ALA A 125 18.38 10.04 -3.88
N THR A 126 18.31 11.14 -4.64
CA THR A 126 18.88 12.45 -4.27
C THR A 126 17.89 13.31 -3.52
N SER A 127 16.68 13.49 -4.05
CA SER A 127 15.67 14.40 -3.49
C SER A 127 14.69 13.71 -2.53
N GLY A 128 14.60 12.38 -2.54
CA GLY A 128 13.55 11.64 -1.83
C GLY A 128 12.14 11.78 -2.43
N SER A 129 11.99 12.56 -3.50
CA SER A 129 10.73 12.76 -4.23
C SER A 129 10.40 11.55 -5.11
N PRO A 130 9.20 11.50 -5.73
CA PRO A 130 9.00 10.62 -6.87
C PRO A 130 10.06 10.87 -7.97
N SER A 131 10.48 9.81 -8.65
CA SER A 131 11.55 9.81 -9.67
C SER A 131 11.25 10.61 -10.96
N GLY A 132 10.05 11.17 -11.11
CA GLY A 132 9.63 11.95 -12.29
C GLY A 132 9.20 11.09 -13.49
N THR A 133 9.70 9.85 -13.61
CA THR A 133 9.26 8.85 -14.59
C THR A 133 8.48 7.74 -13.90
N GLY A 134 7.22 7.56 -14.29
CA GLY A 134 6.38 6.48 -13.76
C GLY A 134 6.89 5.11 -14.21
N VAL A 135 6.88 4.14 -13.29
CA VAL A 135 7.27 2.74 -13.52
C VAL A 135 6.11 1.95 -14.13
N ALA A 136 4.88 2.28 -13.73
CA ALA A 136 3.67 1.67 -14.24
C ALA A 136 2.47 2.58 -14.06
N THR A 137 1.50 2.48 -14.96
CA THR A 137 0.21 3.18 -14.91
C THR A 137 -0.90 2.14 -14.83
N SER A 138 -1.87 2.34 -13.95
CA SER A 138 -3.01 1.44 -13.79
C SER A 138 -3.96 1.53 -14.98
N GLU A 139 -4.89 0.59 -15.06
CA GLU A 139 -6.12 0.78 -15.83
C GLU A 139 -6.85 2.05 -15.38
N ALA A 140 -7.57 2.68 -16.31
CA ALA A 140 -8.32 3.90 -16.07
C ALA A 140 -9.58 3.62 -15.23
N VAL A 141 -9.85 4.50 -14.27
CA VAL A 141 -11.10 4.50 -13.49
C VAL A 141 -11.87 5.77 -13.82
N SER A 142 -13.10 5.62 -14.28
CA SER A 142 -14.00 6.76 -14.49
C SER A 142 -14.40 7.39 -13.16
N VAL A 143 -14.43 8.73 -13.11
CA VAL A 143 -14.87 9.49 -11.93
C VAL A 143 -16.31 9.14 -11.52
N SER A 144 -17.16 8.69 -12.46
CA SER A 144 -18.49 8.17 -12.13
C SER A 144 -18.44 6.98 -11.17
N ASN A 145 -17.38 6.18 -11.25
CA ASN A 145 -17.20 4.94 -10.49
C ASN A 145 -16.40 5.12 -9.19
N ILE A 146 -15.91 6.34 -8.91
CA ILE A 146 -15.25 6.66 -7.63
C ILE A 146 -16.26 6.56 -6.48
N ASP A 147 -15.91 5.83 -5.43
CA ASP A 147 -16.68 5.78 -4.18
C ASP A 147 -16.30 6.96 -3.26
N THR A 148 -17.32 7.67 -2.76
CA THR A 148 -17.16 8.73 -1.74
C THR A 148 -17.96 8.44 -0.46
N SER A 149 -18.43 7.19 -0.31
CA SER A 149 -19.25 6.71 0.81
C SER A 149 -18.40 6.16 1.97
N GLY A 150 -17.07 6.08 1.78
CA GLY A 150 -16.12 5.59 2.76
C GLY A 150 -15.53 4.23 2.41
N GLN A 151 -15.70 3.76 1.17
CA GLN A 151 -15.01 2.59 0.63
C GLN A 151 -13.83 2.99 -0.24
N PHE A 152 -12.90 2.05 -0.43
CA PHE A 152 -11.78 2.25 -1.35
C PHE A 152 -12.22 2.08 -2.80
N THR A 153 -11.80 3.01 -3.65
CA THR A 153 -11.80 2.85 -5.10
C THR A 153 -10.50 2.17 -5.52
N ARG A 154 -10.59 1.12 -6.35
CA ARG A 154 -9.47 0.27 -6.74
C ARG A 154 -8.97 0.60 -8.15
N PHE A 155 -7.65 0.82 -8.27
CA PHE A 155 -6.93 1.07 -9.52
C PHE A 155 -6.03 -0.14 -9.80
N SER A 156 -6.48 -1.04 -10.67
CA SER A 156 -5.78 -2.30 -10.96
C SER A 156 -4.70 -2.13 -12.03
N PHE A 157 -3.60 -2.84 -11.92
CA PHE A 157 -2.61 -2.96 -13.00
C PHE A 157 -2.86 -4.23 -13.80
N ALA A 158 -2.87 -4.14 -15.13
CA ALA A 158 -3.01 -5.32 -15.99
C ALA A 158 -1.86 -6.32 -15.82
N THR A 159 -0.66 -5.81 -15.54
CA THR A 159 0.53 -6.61 -15.19
C THR A 159 1.03 -6.18 -13.82
N PRO A 160 1.25 -7.12 -12.87
CA PRO A 160 1.77 -6.77 -11.54
C PRO A 160 3.12 -6.04 -11.61
N VAL A 161 3.29 -5.01 -10.79
CA VAL A 161 4.46 -4.10 -10.83
C VAL A 161 5.45 -4.49 -9.75
N SER A 162 6.67 -4.87 -10.11
CA SER A 162 7.68 -5.26 -9.12
C SER A 162 8.15 -4.08 -8.27
N TYR A 163 8.37 -4.30 -6.98
CA TYR A 163 9.02 -3.35 -6.06
C TYR A 163 10.08 -4.09 -5.22
N SER A 164 11.12 -3.38 -4.80
CA SER A 164 12.24 -3.93 -4.01
C SER A 164 12.67 -3.03 -2.85
N GLY A 165 11.85 -2.03 -2.54
CA GLY A 165 12.06 -1.06 -1.48
C GLY A 165 10.96 0.01 -1.54
N ASP A 166 11.18 1.13 -0.88
CA ASP A 166 10.25 2.27 -0.90
C ASP A 166 9.86 2.69 -2.31
N PHE A 167 8.59 3.05 -2.47
CA PHE A 167 8.03 3.55 -3.70
C PHE A 167 6.93 4.58 -3.41
N PHE A 168 6.46 5.24 -4.45
CA PHE A 168 5.28 6.11 -4.38
C PHE A 168 4.12 5.50 -5.16
N ALA A 169 2.94 5.52 -4.57
CA ALA A 169 1.68 5.34 -5.27
C ALA A 169 1.00 6.70 -5.40
N SER A 170 0.64 7.07 -6.63
CA SER A 170 0.01 8.36 -6.92
C SER A 170 -1.31 8.21 -7.65
N ILE A 171 -2.07 9.31 -7.68
CA ILE A 171 -3.28 9.47 -8.45
C ILE A 171 -3.18 10.76 -9.27
N VAL A 172 -3.43 10.62 -10.57
CA VAL A 172 -3.61 11.77 -11.47
C VAL A 172 -4.96 12.39 -11.18
N VAL A 173 -4.97 13.67 -10.80
CA VAL A 173 -6.19 14.39 -10.37
C VAL A 173 -6.58 15.53 -11.31
N SER A 174 -5.67 15.96 -12.18
CA SER A 174 -5.95 16.88 -13.29
C SER A 174 -4.83 16.85 -14.34
N GLY A 175 -5.02 17.61 -15.43
CA GLY A 175 -4.08 17.68 -16.55
C GLY A 175 -4.72 17.17 -17.85
N GLY A 176 -4.20 17.62 -18.99
CA GLY A 176 -4.80 17.31 -20.29
C GLY A 176 -6.24 17.83 -20.39
N THR A 177 -7.20 16.92 -20.59
CA THR A 177 -8.63 17.23 -20.70
C THR A 177 -9.42 17.06 -19.40
N ILE A 178 -8.77 16.59 -18.32
CA ILE A 178 -9.46 16.30 -17.05
C ILE A 178 -9.97 17.60 -16.42
N ASN A 179 -11.30 17.71 -16.28
CA ASN A 179 -11.99 18.86 -15.69
C ASN A 179 -12.90 18.48 -14.51
N ASP A 180 -13.09 17.18 -14.26
CA ASP A 180 -13.76 16.67 -13.08
C ASP A 180 -13.00 17.02 -11.79
N THR A 181 -13.73 17.16 -10.69
CA THR A 181 -13.15 17.43 -9.37
C THR A 181 -13.17 16.17 -8.53
N VAL A 182 -12.04 15.80 -7.93
CA VAL A 182 -11.96 14.75 -6.90
C VAL A 182 -11.21 15.25 -5.67
N GLY A 183 -11.56 14.72 -4.49
CA GLY A 183 -10.86 14.97 -3.23
C GLY A 183 -10.50 13.66 -2.55
N ILE A 184 -9.21 13.42 -2.35
CA ILE A 184 -8.66 12.24 -1.67
C ILE A 184 -8.70 12.49 -0.15
N LEU A 185 -9.18 11.51 0.60
CA LEU A 185 -9.18 11.58 2.05
C LEU A 185 -7.75 11.48 2.58
N HIS A 186 -7.48 12.22 3.64
CA HIS A 186 -6.20 12.20 4.34
C HIS A 186 -6.40 12.30 5.86
N THR A 187 -5.35 12.06 6.62
CA THR A 187 -5.33 12.27 8.07
C THR A 187 -5.37 13.76 8.45
N GLY A 188 -5.36 14.09 9.73
CA GLY A 188 -4.95 15.42 10.18
C GLY A 188 -3.50 15.76 9.77
N GLY A 189 -3.07 17.00 10.05
CA GLY A 189 -1.68 17.42 9.91
C GLY A 189 -0.76 16.84 10.99
N ASN A 190 0.57 16.94 10.78
CA ASN A 190 1.64 16.37 11.60
C ASN A 190 1.57 14.84 11.75
N CYS A 191 1.12 14.17 10.70
CA CYS A 191 0.89 12.73 10.65
C CYS A 191 1.89 11.97 9.78
N GLY A 192 2.42 12.62 8.73
CA GLY A 192 3.04 11.93 7.60
C GLY A 192 4.56 11.92 7.57
N GLY A 193 5.24 12.76 8.35
CA GLY A 193 6.69 12.93 8.27
C GLY A 193 7.19 13.34 6.88
N GLY A 194 6.39 14.04 6.08
CA GLY A 194 6.71 14.43 4.70
C GLY A 194 6.53 13.30 3.67
N SER A 195 5.70 12.31 3.96
CA SER A 195 5.45 11.17 3.06
C SER A 195 4.43 11.45 1.95
N ALA A 196 3.59 12.47 2.09
CA ALA A 196 2.66 12.90 1.04
C ALA A 196 3.30 13.97 0.13
N TRP A 197 3.13 13.80 -1.18
CA TRP A 197 3.73 14.63 -2.22
C TRP A 197 2.73 15.00 -3.31
N GLU A 198 2.98 16.08 -4.01
CA GLU A 198 2.18 16.50 -5.15
C GLU A 198 3.04 16.97 -6.30
N ARG A 199 2.54 16.78 -7.51
CA ARG A 199 3.14 17.28 -8.72
C ARG A 199 2.38 18.50 -9.21
N TRP A 200 3.10 19.58 -9.46
CA TRP A 200 2.52 20.78 -10.05
C TRP A 200 2.45 20.63 -11.57
N ASP A 201 1.66 21.46 -12.24
CA ASP A 201 1.58 21.57 -13.70
C ASP A 201 2.94 21.84 -14.37
N THR A 202 3.85 22.50 -13.67
CA THR A 202 5.26 22.67 -14.07
C THR A 202 6.06 21.35 -14.12
N GLY A 203 5.49 20.24 -13.67
CA GLY A 203 6.11 18.92 -13.61
C GLY A 203 6.96 18.68 -12.37
N GLN A 204 7.18 19.69 -11.53
CA GLN A 204 7.96 19.60 -10.29
C GLN A 204 7.17 18.91 -9.17
N TRP A 205 7.89 18.17 -8.32
CA TRP A 205 7.34 17.49 -7.15
C TRP A 205 7.67 18.26 -5.87
N TYR A 206 6.66 18.44 -5.01
CA TYR A 206 6.82 19.03 -3.68
C TYR A 206 6.16 18.14 -2.63
N ALA A 207 6.80 18.00 -1.47
CA ALA A 207 6.12 17.44 -0.30
C ALA A 207 5.02 18.42 0.13
N PHE A 208 3.89 17.91 0.63
CA PHE A 208 2.80 18.79 1.08
C PHE A 208 3.25 19.73 2.20
N ASN A 209 4.15 19.26 3.08
CA ASN A 209 4.69 20.05 4.18
C ASN A 209 5.86 20.96 3.78
N ASP A 210 6.24 21.02 2.51
CA ASP A 210 7.27 21.93 2.02
C ASP A 210 6.82 23.39 2.20
N PRO A 211 7.67 24.29 2.73
CA PRO A 211 7.35 25.72 2.86
C PRO A 211 6.93 26.40 1.56
N ASN A 212 7.43 25.92 0.41
CA ASN A 212 7.09 26.42 -0.92
C ASN A 212 5.80 25.80 -1.47
N SER A 213 5.24 24.76 -0.83
CA SER A 213 3.92 24.21 -1.15
C SER A 213 2.85 24.69 -0.16
N TRP A 214 2.19 23.77 0.56
CA TRP A 214 1.14 24.09 1.55
C TRP A 214 1.70 24.47 2.93
N GLY A 215 2.99 24.24 3.16
CA GLY A 215 3.70 24.62 4.38
C GLY A 215 3.69 23.57 5.48
N PRO A 216 4.51 23.77 6.53
CA PRO A 216 4.92 22.73 7.48
C PRO A 216 3.77 22.06 8.25
N ASN A 217 2.64 22.75 8.42
CA ASN A 217 1.47 22.21 9.12
C ASN A 217 0.66 21.21 8.28
N THR A 218 0.93 21.12 6.98
CA THR A 218 0.26 20.21 6.04
C THR A 218 1.08 18.93 5.87
N ASP A 219 1.48 18.36 7.00
CA ASP A 219 2.12 17.04 7.04
C ASP A 219 1.06 15.95 7.21
N ILE A 220 0.51 15.48 6.09
CA ILE A 220 -0.63 14.56 6.06
C ILE A 220 -0.22 13.17 5.55
N VAL A 221 -1.04 12.17 5.85
CA VAL A 221 -1.01 10.86 5.18
C VAL A 221 -2.27 10.72 4.34
N LEU A 222 -2.10 10.43 3.06
CA LEU A 222 -3.22 10.15 2.17
C LEU A 222 -3.76 8.75 2.44
N TYR A 223 -5.07 8.56 2.35
CA TYR A 223 -5.70 7.23 2.36
C TYR A 223 -5.48 6.52 1.02
N ILE A 224 -4.21 6.32 0.69
CA ILE A 224 -3.71 5.56 -0.45
C ILE A 224 -3.00 4.33 0.13
N PHE A 225 -3.55 3.17 -0.22
CA PHE A 225 -3.09 1.86 0.19
C PHE A 225 -2.73 1.08 -1.07
N VAL A 226 -1.88 0.07 -0.94
CA VAL A 226 -1.39 -0.69 -2.09
C VAL A 226 -1.55 -2.17 -1.82
N GLU A 227 -2.30 -2.86 -2.68
CA GLU A 227 -2.40 -4.31 -2.61
C GLU A 227 -1.18 -4.93 -3.25
N VAL A 228 -0.43 -5.68 -2.45
CA VAL A 228 0.81 -6.31 -2.87
C VAL A 228 0.79 -7.81 -2.62
N GLU A 229 1.61 -8.49 -3.40
CA GLU A 229 2.09 -9.83 -3.11
C GLU A 229 3.58 -9.72 -2.76
N LYS A 230 3.91 -9.88 -1.48
CA LYS A 230 5.31 -9.85 -1.02
C LYS A 230 6.00 -11.09 -1.57
N SER A 231 7.09 -10.92 -2.33
CA SER A 231 7.95 -12.06 -2.61
C SER A 231 8.86 -12.23 -1.41
N GLY A 232 8.75 -13.38 -0.74
CA GLY A 232 9.53 -13.66 0.46
C GLY A 232 11.02 -13.45 0.18
N ASN A 233 11.69 -12.65 1.00
CA ASN A 233 13.14 -12.64 1.05
C ASN A 233 13.60 -14.08 1.32
N ILE A 234 14.54 -14.57 0.51
CA ILE A 234 15.22 -15.85 0.68
C ILE A 234 16.08 -15.74 1.95
N GLY A 235 15.44 -15.91 3.11
CA GLY A 235 16.06 -16.20 4.39
C GLY A 235 15.72 -17.63 4.75
N LEU A 236 16.74 -18.40 5.13
CA LEU A 236 16.61 -19.80 5.57
C LEU A 236 15.68 -19.91 6.79
N ASP A 237 14.37 -20.01 6.58
CA ASP A 237 13.39 -20.78 7.38
C ASP A 237 11.97 -20.57 6.81
N ASN A 238 11.74 -20.98 5.55
CA ASN A 238 10.40 -21.01 4.95
C ASN A 238 9.58 -22.21 5.43
N ALA A 239 9.37 -22.32 6.74
CA ALA A 239 8.47 -23.29 7.34
C ALA A 239 7.13 -22.70 7.83
N PHE A 240 6.84 -21.41 7.60
CA PHE A 240 5.73 -20.77 8.32
C PHE A 240 4.72 -19.89 7.57
N LEU A 241 4.91 -19.60 6.28
CA LEU A 241 4.00 -18.70 5.57
C LEU A 241 3.01 -19.46 4.70
N LEU A 242 1.73 -19.11 4.88
CA LEU A 242 0.62 -19.83 4.27
C LEU A 242 0.52 -19.49 2.77
N ASP A 243 1.32 -20.17 1.95
CA ASP A 243 1.11 -20.19 0.50
C ASP A 243 -0.29 -20.74 0.18
N ARG A 244 -0.81 -20.55 -1.05
CA ARG A 244 -2.18 -20.97 -1.45
C ARG A 244 -2.47 -22.47 -1.24
N ASN A 245 -1.46 -23.28 -0.88
CA ASN A 245 -1.51 -24.71 -0.62
C ASN A 245 -0.94 -25.15 0.74
N SER A 246 -0.60 -24.22 1.62
CA SER A 246 0.19 -24.45 2.83
C SER A 246 -0.50 -25.23 3.97
N VAL A 247 0.35 -25.83 4.81
CA VAL A 247 -0.01 -26.65 5.97
C VAL A 247 0.71 -26.15 7.20
N LYS A 248 -0.04 -25.90 8.27
CA LYS A 248 0.47 -25.52 9.59
C LYS A 248 0.23 -26.63 10.60
N VAL A 249 1.22 -26.90 11.44
CA VAL A 249 1.13 -27.86 12.54
C VAL A 249 1.43 -27.14 13.85
N PHE A 250 0.47 -27.10 14.77
CA PHE A 250 0.61 -26.43 16.06
C PHE A 250 -0.10 -27.19 17.19
N PRO A 251 0.32 -27.09 18.46
CA PRO A 251 1.55 -26.40 18.89
C PRO A 251 2.79 -27.10 18.32
N ASN A 252 3.89 -26.36 18.22
CA ASN A 252 5.19 -26.91 17.88
C ASN A 252 6.24 -26.07 18.64
N PRO A 253 6.88 -26.60 19.70
CA PRO A 253 6.84 -28.00 20.15
C PRO A 253 5.49 -28.47 20.72
N ALA A 254 5.19 -29.77 20.62
CA ALA A 254 3.97 -30.41 21.11
C ALA A 254 4.25 -31.59 22.06
N HIS A 255 3.24 -32.00 22.85
CA HIS A 255 3.33 -33.13 23.78
C HIS A 255 2.37 -34.26 23.33
N ASP A 256 1.06 -34.11 23.56
CA ASP A 256 0.09 -35.19 23.26
C ASP A 256 -0.69 -35.03 21.96
N LEU A 257 -0.83 -33.80 21.48
CA LEU A 257 -1.75 -33.42 20.41
C LEU A 257 -1.14 -32.34 19.53
N ILE A 258 -1.38 -32.45 18.23
CA ILE A 258 -1.16 -31.40 17.24
C ILE A 258 -2.45 -31.12 16.47
N THR A 259 -2.63 -29.88 16.05
CA THR A 259 -3.62 -29.43 15.10
C THR A 259 -2.91 -29.17 13.77
N VAL A 260 -3.35 -29.90 12.74
CA VAL A 260 -2.92 -29.68 11.36
C VAL A 260 -3.97 -28.81 10.68
N SER A 261 -3.60 -27.57 10.35
CA SER A 261 -4.44 -26.65 9.58
C SER A 261 -3.97 -26.64 8.12
N TYR A 262 -4.90 -26.84 7.19
CA TYR A 262 -4.61 -27.05 5.77
C TYR A 262 -5.72 -26.44 4.90
N LYS A 263 -5.38 -26.01 3.69
CA LYS A 263 -6.35 -25.52 2.70
C LYS A 263 -6.44 -26.50 1.54
N LEU A 264 -7.65 -27.01 1.30
CA LEU A 264 -7.94 -27.97 0.25
C LEU A 264 -9.25 -27.57 -0.44
N ALA A 265 -9.37 -27.85 -1.73
CA ALA A 265 -10.66 -27.71 -2.43
C ALA A 265 -11.64 -28.76 -1.89
N GLN A 266 -12.91 -28.41 -1.77
CA GLN A 266 -13.95 -29.29 -1.25
C GLN A 266 -13.97 -30.62 -2.02
N GLY A 267 -13.99 -31.74 -1.29
CA GLY A 267 -13.96 -33.09 -1.87
C GLY A 267 -12.57 -33.62 -2.25
N THR A 268 -11.51 -32.81 -2.12
CA THR A 268 -10.14 -33.30 -2.30
C THR A 268 -9.61 -33.97 -1.02
N LYS A 269 -8.73 -34.96 -1.22
CA LYS A 269 -8.05 -35.71 -0.17
C LYS A 269 -6.56 -35.36 -0.15
N ALA A 270 -5.97 -35.41 1.04
CA ALA A 270 -4.54 -35.29 1.24
C ALA A 270 -4.05 -36.31 2.27
N LEU A 271 -2.78 -36.71 2.18
CA LEU A 271 -2.14 -37.62 3.11
C LEU A 271 -1.13 -36.85 3.97
N PHE A 272 -1.33 -36.83 5.28
CA PHE A 272 -0.40 -36.26 6.25
C PHE A 272 0.45 -37.36 6.87
N THR A 273 1.77 -37.28 6.76
CA THR A 273 2.71 -38.23 7.34
C THR A 273 3.70 -37.54 8.27
N ILE A 274 4.14 -38.23 9.32
CA ILE A 274 5.27 -37.82 10.17
C ILE A 274 6.39 -38.84 10.00
N HIS A 275 7.63 -38.38 9.88
CA HIS A 275 8.83 -39.17 9.71
C HIS A 275 9.83 -38.88 10.83
N ASP A 276 10.54 -39.90 11.29
CA ASP A 276 11.70 -39.73 12.16
C ASP A 276 12.93 -39.21 11.37
N LEU A 277 14.05 -38.95 12.07
CA LEU A 277 15.28 -38.44 11.46
C LEU A 277 15.92 -39.41 10.45
N THR A 278 15.52 -40.68 10.44
CA THR A 278 15.97 -41.66 9.45
C THR A 278 15.08 -41.69 8.20
N GLY A 279 14.02 -40.87 8.18
CA GLY A 279 13.02 -40.81 7.10
C GLY A 279 11.92 -41.87 7.21
N ARG A 280 11.94 -42.72 8.25
CA ARG A 280 10.92 -43.74 8.45
C ARG A 280 9.61 -43.08 8.91
N THR A 281 8.51 -43.41 8.22
CA THR A 281 7.16 -42.95 8.59
C THR A 281 6.74 -43.54 9.94
N VAL A 282 6.45 -42.68 10.90
CA VAL A 282 5.99 -43.05 12.25
C VAL A 282 4.49 -42.78 12.45
N LEU A 283 3.88 -41.94 11.61
CA LEU A 283 2.44 -41.67 11.62
C LEU A 283 1.95 -41.34 10.21
N SER A 284 0.72 -41.75 9.88
CA SER A 284 0.06 -41.46 8.61
C SER A 284 -1.44 -41.26 8.81
N GLU A 285 -1.98 -40.14 8.31
CA GLU A 285 -3.36 -39.71 8.49
C GLU A 285 -3.94 -39.17 7.18
N GLU A 286 -5.12 -39.65 6.78
CA GLU A 286 -5.86 -39.06 5.64
C GLU A 286 -6.65 -37.83 6.12
N LEU A 287 -6.49 -36.73 5.38
CA LEU A 287 -7.18 -35.47 5.57
C LEU A 287 -8.15 -35.24 4.41
N SER A 288 -9.36 -34.79 4.72
CA SER A 288 -10.36 -34.39 3.73
C SER A 288 -10.85 -32.97 4.02
N ALA A 289 -11.28 -32.28 2.97
CA ALA A 289 -11.90 -30.95 3.09
C ALA A 289 -13.41 -31.10 3.25
N ALA A 290 -13.93 -30.78 4.43
CA ALA A 290 -15.38 -30.73 4.67
C ALA A 290 -16.02 -29.52 3.96
N TYR A 291 -15.26 -28.41 3.88
CA TYR A 291 -15.68 -27.16 3.25
C TYR A 291 -14.57 -26.62 2.34
N ASN A 292 -14.95 -25.84 1.33
CA ASN A 292 -14.00 -25.09 0.50
C ASN A 292 -13.29 -24.05 1.37
N GLY A 293 -11.97 -24.15 1.49
CA GLY A 293 -11.16 -23.20 2.27
C GLY A 293 -10.31 -23.86 3.36
N LEU A 294 -10.13 -23.14 4.47
CA LEU A 294 -9.27 -23.57 5.58
C LEU A 294 -9.99 -24.65 6.40
N ASN A 295 -9.32 -25.78 6.59
CA ASN A 295 -9.75 -26.90 7.40
C ASN A 295 -8.71 -27.15 8.50
N ALA A 296 -9.11 -27.83 9.58
CA ALA A 296 -8.21 -28.23 10.65
C ALA A 296 -8.58 -29.62 11.18
N LYS A 297 -7.55 -30.42 11.51
CA LYS A 297 -7.71 -31.74 12.14
C LYS A 297 -6.77 -31.88 13.33
N ASN A 298 -7.29 -32.37 14.44
CA ASN A 298 -6.50 -32.73 15.61
C ASN A 298 -5.98 -34.16 15.47
N ILE A 299 -4.67 -34.36 15.68
CA ILE A 299 -3.98 -35.64 15.58
C ILE A 299 -3.26 -35.89 16.91
N ARG A 300 -3.46 -37.07 17.50
CA ARG A 300 -2.81 -37.48 18.75
C ARG A 300 -1.41 -38.02 18.45
N ILE A 301 -0.42 -37.49 19.15
CA ILE A 301 1.00 -37.82 18.97
C ILE A 301 1.68 -38.26 20.27
N GLY A 302 0.99 -38.30 21.42
CA GLY A 302 1.60 -38.67 22.72
C GLY A 302 2.16 -40.10 22.81
N HIS A 303 1.96 -40.93 21.79
CA HIS A 303 2.60 -42.24 21.66
C HIS A 303 3.99 -42.17 20.98
N LEU A 304 4.34 -41.04 20.39
CA LEU A 304 5.65 -40.79 19.77
C LEU A 304 6.64 -40.31 20.84
N PRO A 305 7.90 -40.76 20.81
CA PRO A 305 8.91 -40.30 21.76
C PRO A 305 9.24 -38.82 21.54
N ALA A 306 9.69 -38.15 22.60
CA ALA A 306 10.23 -36.81 22.51
C ALA A 306 11.42 -36.76 21.54
N GLY A 307 11.45 -35.75 20.66
CA GLY A 307 12.44 -35.67 19.60
C GLY A 307 12.06 -34.72 18.47
N VAL A 308 12.93 -34.67 17.46
CA VAL A 308 12.72 -33.89 16.23
C VAL A 308 12.25 -34.82 15.12
N PHE A 309 11.18 -34.43 14.46
CA PHE A 309 10.54 -35.14 13.35
C PHE A 309 10.38 -34.20 12.16
N THR A 310 10.14 -34.77 11.00
CA THR A 310 9.61 -34.04 9.84
C THR A 310 8.18 -34.51 9.57
N TYR A 311 7.36 -33.64 9.00
CA TYR A 311 6.05 -34.02 8.51
C TYR A 311 5.92 -33.69 7.03
N THR A 312 5.02 -34.38 6.33
CA THR A 312 4.68 -34.11 4.93
C THR A 312 3.17 -34.15 4.75
N LEU A 313 2.58 -33.17 4.07
CA LEU A 313 1.25 -33.27 3.49
C LEU A 313 1.37 -33.42 1.98
N LYS A 314 0.80 -34.50 1.45
CA LYS A 314 0.80 -34.80 0.02
C LYS A 314 -0.61 -34.80 -0.55
N THR A 315 -0.81 -34.09 -1.64
CA THR A 315 -2.01 -34.15 -2.50
C THR A 315 -1.66 -34.83 -3.83
N ALA A 316 -2.61 -34.92 -4.76
CA ALA A 316 -2.35 -35.46 -6.09
C ALA A 316 -1.34 -34.62 -6.89
N THR A 317 -1.25 -33.31 -6.64
CA THR A 317 -0.47 -32.38 -7.45
C THR A 317 0.70 -31.77 -6.70
N GLN A 318 0.75 -31.88 -5.37
CA GLN A 318 1.69 -31.14 -4.53
C GLN A 318 2.12 -31.91 -3.29
N SER A 319 3.28 -31.55 -2.74
CA SER A 319 3.82 -32.08 -1.49
C SER A 319 4.46 -30.95 -0.71
N ILE A 320 4.14 -30.85 0.58
CA ILE A 320 4.64 -29.81 1.49
C ILE A 320 5.18 -30.50 2.72
N SER A 321 6.38 -30.11 3.15
CA SER A 321 7.02 -30.69 4.33
C SER A 321 7.39 -29.62 5.35
N GLY A 322 7.49 -30.01 6.62
CA GLY A 322 7.91 -29.14 7.70
C GLY A 322 8.52 -29.91 8.86
N LYS A 323 8.96 -29.19 9.89
CA LYS A 323 9.58 -29.76 11.09
C LYS A 323 8.57 -29.79 12.24
N LEU A 324 8.58 -30.86 13.02
CA LEU A 324 7.81 -31.00 14.26
C LEU A 324 8.74 -31.37 15.41
N VAL A 325 8.60 -30.70 16.54
CA VAL A 325 9.32 -31.02 17.78
C VAL A 325 8.31 -31.59 18.77
N ILE A 326 8.58 -32.78 19.28
CA ILE A 326 7.78 -33.45 20.31
C ILE A 326 8.58 -33.40 21.62
N ARG A 327 7.93 -33.03 22.72
CA ARG A 327 8.50 -32.97 24.07
C ARG A 327 7.82 -33.95 25.00
#